data_AF-A0A3B0P4R3-F1
#
_entry.id   AF-A0A3B0P4R3-F1
#
_cell.length_a   1.000
_cell.length_b   1.000
_cell.length_c   1.000
_cell.angle_alpha   90.00
_cell.angle_beta   90.00
_cell.angle_gamma   90.00
#
_symmetry.space_group_name_H-M   'P 1'
#
loop_
_entity.id
_entity.type
_entity.pdbx_description
1 polymer ?
#
loop_
_entity_poly.entity_id
_entity_poly.type
_entity_poly.pdbx_seq_one_letter_code
_entity_poly.pdbx_strand_id
1 'polypeptide(L)'
;MFVDENSILAYEKILIRIKNLETNQTFYLFLINTNIIVNENLITITTFSQKEIYFESKNFIDKTKEIKEISNQINYYLSLQTIGLNLDQYMELKILEQKLYLLDFQQKLKLIK
;
A
#
# COMPACT_ATOMS: atom_id res chain seq x y z
N MET A 1 -3.99 -6.09 13.38
CA MET A 1 -3.06 -7.06 13.99
C MET A 1 -2.30 -6.31 15.06
N PHE A 2 -2.27 -6.81 16.30
CA PHE A 2 -1.43 -6.24 17.34
C PHE A 2 -0.03 -6.82 17.18
N VAL A 3 0.98 -5.96 17.26
CA VAL A 3 2.38 -6.33 17.09
C VAL A 3 2.93 -6.62 18.49
N ASP A 4 3.46 -7.83 18.71
CA ASP A 4 4.05 -8.23 19.98
C ASP A 4 5.40 -7.54 20.18
N GLU A 5 5.83 -7.38 21.44
CA GLU A 5 7.04 -6.64 21.86
C GLU A 5 8.33 -7.23 21.25
N ASN A 6 8.28 -8.46 20.76
CA ASN A 6 9.34 -9.10 19.98
C ASN A 6 8.75 -9.85 18.78
N SER A 7 8.69 -9.19 17.63
CA SER A 7 8.08 -9.78 16.44
C SER A 7 8.79 -9.40 15.15
N ILE A 8 8.76 -10.33 14.21
CA ILE A 8 9.25 -10.16 12.85
C ILE A 8 8.07 -10.37 11.92
N LEU A 9 7.80 -9.36 11.09
CA LEU A 9 6.68 -9.35 10.15
C LEU A 9 7.20 -9.07 8.75
N ALA A 10 6.68 -9.79 7.77
CA ALA A 10 7.00 -9.60 6.36
C ALA A 10 5.70 -9.46 5.57
N TYR A 11 5.58 -8.37 4.81
CA TYR A 11 4.41 -8.08 4.00
C TYR A 11 4.79 -7.68 2.59
N GLU A 12 4.11 -8.25 1.59
CA GLU A 12 4.26 -7.83 0.19
C GLU A 12 3.74 -6.39 -0.01
N LYS A 13 2.60 -6.04 0.62
CA LYS A 13 1.97 -4.72 0.57
C LYS A 13 1.38 -4.41 1.95
N ILE A 14 1.71 -3.26 2.52
CA ILE A 14 1.19 -2.83 3.83
C ILE A 14 0.94 -1.33 3.87
N LEU A 15 -0.12 -0.93 4.60
CA LEU A 15 -0.35 0.44 5.01
C LEU A 15 -0.07 0.55 6.51
N ILE A 16 0.89 1.37 6.90
CA ILE A 16 1.23 1.63 8.29
C ILE A 16 0.63 2.97 8.71
N ARG A 17 -0.22 2.96 9.73
CA ARG A 17 -0.71 4.17 10.39
C ARG A 17 0.20 4.50 11.57
N ILE A 18 0.76 5.69 11.59
CA ILE A 18 1.61 6.19 12.67
C ILE A 18 0.92 7.38 13.33
N LYS A 19 0.80 7.33 14.66
CA LYS A 19 0.22 8.40 15.47
C LYS A 19 1.28 8.96 16.39
N ASN A 20 1.55 10.26 16.28
CA ASN A 20 2.31 10.98 17.29
C ASN A 20 1.38 11.24 18.49
N LEU A 21 1.75 10.74 19.66
CA LEU A 21 0.95 10.85 20.88
C LEU A 21 1.00 12.25 21.51
N GLU A 22 2.09 12.99 21.30
CA GLU A 22 2.27 14.36 21.82
C GLU A 22 1.47 15.38 21.00
N THR A 23 1.55 15.29 19.68
CA THR A 23 0.87 16.23 18.76
C THR A 23 -0.51 15.75 18.33
N ASN A 24 -0.88 14.52 18.65
CA ASN A 24 -2.07 13.82 18.18
C ASN A 24 -2.16 13.71 16.63
N GLN A 25 -1.08 14.01 15.91
CA GLN A 25 -1.03 13.93 14.45
C GLN A 25 -0.96 12.48 14.00
N THR A 26 -1.69 12.15 12.94
CA THR A 26 -1.67 10.82 12.31
C THR A 26 -1.19 10.97 10.88
N PHE A 27 -0.28 10.09 10.47
CA PHE A 27 0.15 9.95 9.09
C PHE A 27 0.21 8.48 8.69
N TYR A 28 0.23 8.24 7.39
CA TYR A 28 0.16 6.90 6.82
C TYR A 28 1.33 6.70 5.85
N LEU A 29 1.88 5.49 5.85
CA LEU A 29 2.93 5.05 4.92
C LEU A 29 2.43 3.84 4.15
N PHE A 30 2.43 3.94 2.82
CA PHE A 30 2.21 2.80 1.95
C PHE A 30 3.56 2.20 1.55
N LEU A 31 3.78 0.94 1.88
CA LEU A 31 5.07 0.27 1.71
C LEU A 31 4.89 -1.08 1.00
N ILE A 32 5.85 -1.41 0.13
CA ILE A 32 5.92 -2.67 -0.61
C ILE A 32 7.15 -3.45 -0.18
N ASN A 33 7.06 -4.79 -0.20
CA ASN A 33 8.12 -5.71 0.18
C ASN A 33 8.80 -5.29 1.48
N THR A 34 8.01 -5.23 2.54
CA THR A 34 8.37 -4.60 3.81
C THR A 34 8.62 -5.63 4.89
N ASN A 35 9.78 -5.53 5.52
CA ASN A 35 10.12 -6.24 6.74
C ASN A 35 10.02 -5.27 7.93
N ILE A 36 9.34 -5.70 8.97
CA ILE A 36 9.17 -4.94 10.22
C ILE A 36 9.74 -5.79 11.35
N ILE A 37 10.67 -5.23 12.09
CA ILE A 37 11.26 -5.85 13.28
C ILE A 37 10.88 -4.97 14.47
N VAL A 38 10.21 -5.55 15.46
CA VAL A 38 9.90 -4.90 16.73
C VAL A 38 10.75 -5.53 17.80
N ASN A 39 11.57 -4.70 18.44
CA ASN A 39 12.40 -5.07 19.59
C ASN A 39 12.10 -4.05 20.70
N GLU A 40 11.30 -4.46 21.67
CA GLU A 40 10.88 -3.63 22.81
C GLU A 40 10.28 -2.29 22.33
N ASN A 41 11.04 -1.20 22.46
CA ASN A 41 10.61 0.17 22.16
C ASN A 41 11.03 0.65 20.76
N LEU A 42 11.68 -0.19 19.96
CA LEU A 42 12.17 0.17 18.63
C LEU A 42 11.48 -0.67 17.54
N ILE A 43 10.86 0.03 16.58
CA ILE A 43 10.33 -0.56 15.37
C ILE A 43 11.25 -0.19 14.20
N THR A 44 11.89 -1.19 13.61
CA THR A 44 12.72 -1.03 12.40
C THR A 44 11.93 -1.51 11.19
N ILE A 45 11.83 -0.65 10.17
CA ILE A 45 11.09 -0.92 8.93
C ILE A 45 12.07 -0.87 7.76
N THR A 46 12.20 -1.98 7.05
CA THR A 46 13.00 -2.10 5.82
C THR A 46 12.08 -2.37 4.64
N THR A 47 12.17 -1.56 3.59
CA THR A 47 11.25 -1.60 2.44
C THR A 47 11.97 -1.27 1.14
N PHE A 48 11.39 -1.71 0.02
CA PHE A 48 11.82 -1.32 -1.33
C PHE A 48 11.04 -0.11 -1.88
N SER A 49 10.03 0.38 -1.16
CA SER A 49 9.28 1.59 -1.54
C SER A 49 10.09 2.86 -1.30
N GLN A 50 9.88 3.86 -2.16
CA GLN A 50 10.20 5.23 -1.79
C GLN A 50 9.29 5.69 -0.65
N LYS A 51 9.82 6.55 0.24
CA LYS A 51 9.08 7.10 1.36
C LYS A 51 8.03 8.09 0.86
N GLU A 52 6.77 7.66 0.84
CA GLU A 52 5.62 8.52 0.59
C GLU A 52 4.74 8.59 1.85
N ILE A 53 4.53 9.82 2.35
CA ILE A 53 3.70 10.09 3.51
C ILE A 53 2.33 10.56 3.03
N TYR A 54 1.29 10.05 3.68
CA TYR A 54 -0.09 10.43 3.43
C TYR A 54 -0.78 10.91 4.71
N PHE A 55 -1.77 11.78 4.55
CA PHE A 55 -2.58 12.36 5.61
C PHE A 55 -4.06 12.12 5.34
N GLU A 56 -4.84 12.04 6.41
CA GLU A 56 -6.28 11.94 6.31
C GLU A 56 -6.89 13.30 5.94
N SER A 57 -7.69 13.30 4.88
CA SER A 57 -8.47 14.44 4.42
C SER A 57 -9.82 14.48 5.11
N LYS A 58 -10.28 15.70 5.42
CA LYS A 58 -11.67 15.92 5.86
C LYS A 58 -12.68 15.72 4.73
N ASN A 59 -12.23 15.90 3.49
CA ASN A 59 -13.08 15.81 2.32
C ASN A 59 -13.22 14.36 1.84
N PHE A 60 -14.34 14.07 1.19
CA PHE A 60 -14.50 12.81 0.47
C PHE A 60 -13.49 12.75 -0.69
N ILE A 61 -12.92 11.57 -0.90
CA ILE A 61 -12.01 11.30 -2.02
C ILE A 61 -12.70 10.28 -2.93
N ASP A 62 -13.06 10.70 -4.13
CA ASP A 62 -13.61 9.81 -5.14
C ASP A 62 -12.49 9.31 -6.06
N LYS A 63 -12.16 8.02 -5.93
CA LYS A 63 -11.25 7.31 -6.85
C LYS A 63 -11.96 6.27 -7.69
N THR A 64 -13.29 6.24 -7.69
CA THR A 64 -14.09 5.17 -8.30
C THR A 64 -13.78 4.97 -9.77
N LYS A 65 -13.60 6.07 -10.53
CA LYS A 65 -13.26 6.03 -11.95
C LYS A 65 -11.86 5.45 -12.18
N GLU A 66 -10.85 5.96 -11.47
CA GLU A 66 -9.46 5.49 -11.56
C GLU A 66 -9.33 4.01 -11.17
N ILE A 67 -10.01 3.61 -10.09
CA ILE A 67 -10.07 2.21 -9.62
C ILE A 67 -10.66 1.31 -10.70
N LYS A 68 -11.78 1.72 -11.32
CA LYS A 68 -12.43 0.96 -12.38
C LYS A 68 -11.52 0.81 -13.60
N GLU A 69 -10.86 1.88 -14.03
CA GLU A 69 -9.94 1.87 -15.16
C GLU A 69 -8.76 0.90 -14.93
N ILE A 70 -8.12 0.96 -13.77
CA ILE A 70 -7.01 0.06 -13.44
C ILE A 70 -7.48 -1.38 -13.28
N SER A 71 -8.64 -1.59 -12.66
CA SER A 71 -9.21 -2.94 -12.51
C SER A 71 -9.44 -3.59 -13.88
N ASN A 72 -9.91 -2.81 -14.87
CA ASN A 72 -10.07 -3.31 -16.23
C ASN A 72 -8.73 -3.68 -16.88
N GLN A 73 -7.68 -2.88 -16.68
CA GLN A 73 -6.34 -3.19 -17.18
C GLN A 73 -5.75 -4.44 -16.54
N ILE A 74 -5.91 -4.59 -15.22
CA ILE A 74 -5.50 -5.81 -14.49
C ILE A 74 -6.24 -7.02 -15.06
N ASN A 75 -7.56 -6.95 -15.24
CA ASN A 75 -8.35 -8.04 -15.79
C ASN A 75 -7.93 -8.43 -17.22
N TYR A 76 -7.53 -7.45 -18.04
CA TYR A 76 -6.97 -7.70 -19.36
C TYR A 76 -5.69 -8.54 -19.27
N TYR A 77 -4.72 -8.14 -18.44
CA TYR A 77 -3.48 -8.89 -18.25
C TYR A 77 -3.69 -10.27 -17.61
N LEU A 78 -4.60 -10.39 -16.64
CA LEU A 78 -4.96 -11.69 -16.06
C LEU A 78 -5.59 -12.63 -17.10
N SER A 79 -6.38 -12.08 -18.04
CA SER A 79 -6.92 -12.87 -19.15
C SER A 79 -5.80 -13.36 -20.08
N LEU A 80 -4.81 -12.52 -20.37
CA LEU A 80 -3.63 -12.89 -21.17
C LEU A 80 -2.73 -13.90 -20.47
N GLN A 81 -2.68 -13.91 -19.14
CA GLN A 81 -1.87 -14.86 -18.36
C GLN A 81 -2.23 -16.32 -18.64
N THR A 82 -3.48 -16.59 -19.05
CA THR A 82 -3.90 -17.94 -19.49
C THR A 82 -3.14 -18.45 -20.72
N ILE A 83 -2.65 -17.55 -21.57
CA ILE A 83 -1.86 -17.82 -22.78
C ILE A 83 -0.36 -17.64 -22.49
N GLY A 84 -0.03 -16.88 -21.44
CA GLY A 84 1.32 -16.56 -20.96
C GLY A 84 1.62 -15.06 -21.09
N LEU A 85 2.13 -14.45 -20.01
CA LEU A 85 2.63 -13.08 -20.04
C LEU A 85 4.14 -13.09 -20.29
N ASN A 86 4.61 -12.14 -21.11
CA ASN A 86 6.04 -11.83 -21.13
C ASN A 86 6.43 -11.04 -19.86
N LEU A 87 7.74 -10.89 -19.63
CA LEU A 87 8.26 -10.26 -18.40
C LEU A 87 7.75 -8.82 -18.23
N ASP A 88 7.74 -8.02 -19.29
CA ASP A 88 7.31 -6.62 -19.22
C ASP A 88 5.83 -6.51 -18.86
N GLN A 89 4.98 -7.35 -19.46
CA GLN A 89 3.56 -7.41 -19.16
C GLN A 89 3.29 -7.88 -17.73
N TYR A 90 4.09 -8.84 -17.24
CA TYR A 90 4.02 -9.29 -15.85
C TYR A 90 4.39 -8.18 -14.87
N MET A 91 5.46 -7.42 -15.17
CA MET A 91 5.87 -6.28 -14.36
C MET A 91 4.82 -5.17 -14.33
N GLU A 92 4.22 -4.86 -15.48
CA GLU A 92 3.13 -3.88 -15.58
C GLU A 92 1.92 -4.31 -14.75
N LEU A 93 1.53 -5.59 -14.83
CA LEU A 93 0.48 -6.15 -13.99
C LEU A 93 0.76 -5.92 -12.49
N LYS A 94 2.00 -6.16 -12.04
CA LYS A 94 2.39 -5.91 -10.64
C LYS A 94 2.33 -4.44 -10.24
N ILE A 95 2.70 -3.53 -11.12
CA ILE A 95 2.58 -2.08 -10.89
C ILE A 95 1.10 -1.68 -10.77
N LEU A 96 0.25 -2.17 -11.67
CA LEU A 96 -1.19 -1.90 -11.65
C LEU A 96 -1.85 -2.43 -10.38
N GLU A 97 -1.52 -3.65 -9.94
CA GLU A 97 -2.01 -4.21 -8.69
C GLU A 97 -1.62 -3.38 -7.46
N GLN A 98 -0.39 -2.83 -7.45
CA GLN A 98 0.06 -1.94 -6.37
C GLN A 98 -0.71 -0.61 -6.39
N LYS A 99 -0.89 -0.03 -7.57
CA LYS A 99 -1.63 1.23 -7.76
C LYS A 99 -3.10 1.08 -7.37
N LEU A 100 -3.74 -0.02 -7.73
CA LEU A 100 -5.11 -0.33 -7.33
C LEU A 100 -5.23 -0.39 -5.81
N TYR A 101 -4.32 -1.10 -5.15
CA TYR A 101 -4.31 -1.23 -3.70
C TYR A 101 -4.19 0.16 -3.03
N LEU A 102 -3.27 1.01 -3.48
CA LEU A 102 -3.12 2.37 -2.95
C LEU A 102 -4.39 3.22 -3.14
N LEU A 103 -4.99 3.22 -4.33
CA LEU A 103 -6.21 3.99 -4.61
C LEU A 103 -7.38 3.55 -3.72
N ASP A 104 -7.50 2.25 -3.48
CA ASP A 104 -8.48 1.69 -2.56
C ASP A 104 -8.32 2.26 -1.14
N PHE A 105 -7.09 2.36 -0.63
CA PHE A 105 -6.84 2.99 0.68
C PHE A 105 -7.08 4.49 0.66
N GLN A 106 -6.68 5.18 -0.41
CA GLN A 106 -6.94 6.61 -0.55
C GLN A 106 -8.44 6.92 -0.49
N GLN A 107 -9.28 6.12 -1.14
CA GLN A 107 -10.72 6.29 -1.06
C GLN A 107 -11.29 5.89 0.31
N LYS A 108 -10.96 4.68 0.80
CA LYS A 108 -11.54 4.14 2.05
C LYS A 108 -11.14 4.93 3.29
N LEU A 109 -9.89 5.40 3.34
CA LEU A 109 -9.31 6.12 4.48
C LEU A 109 -9.14 7.62 4.20
N LYS A 110 -9.65 8.12 3.07
CA LYS A 110 -9.57 9.53 2.66
C LYS A 110 -8.13 10.06 2.68
N LEU A 111 -7.18 9.30 2.14
CA LEU A 111 -5.76 9.68 2.18
C LEU A 111 -5.37 10.59 1.02
N ILE A 112 -4.69 11.69 1.35
CA ILE A 112 -4.02 12.60 0.42
C ILE A 112 -2.53 12.66 0.73
N LYS A 113 -1.72 13.00 -0.27
CA LYS A 113 -0.28 13.20 -0.12
C LYS A 113 0.01 14.60 0.38
#